data_AF-A0A8D2JSJ7-F1
#
_entry.id   AF-A0A8D2JSJ7-F1
#
_cell.length_a   1.000
_cell.length_b   1.000
_cell.length_c   1.000
_cell.angle_alpha   90.00
_cell.angle_beta   90.00
_cell.angle_gamma   90.00
#
_symmetry.space_group_name_H-M   'P 1'
#
loop_
_entity.id
_entity.type
_entity.pdbx_description
1 polymer ?
#
loop_
_entity_poly.entity_id
_entity_poly.type
_entity_poly.pdbx_seq_one_letter_code
_entity_poly.pdbx_strand_id
1 'polypeptide(L)'
;MAAPWWRTVLCGRRSWRGFGSSAALSRRTPPLGPMPNADIDVSSLEQLEKYRSFDRYRRRAEQEARAPHWWRTYWEHFGDKTDPKDRIDIGLPPPAVCRTQQLQERKQVLRELRTNVEEERAARLRTASIPLEAVRAEWERTCGPYHKQRLAEYYGLYRDLFHGATFVPWVPLHVAYAVGEEDLMPVYHGNEVTPTEAAQAPEVTYEADEGSMWTLLLTNLDGHLLEPDAEYVHWLLTNIPGNRVTDGQETCPYLPPFPARGTGFHRFTFLLFKQDKPMDFSEDTRPSPCYQLAQRTFHTFDFYKKHQDAMTPAGLAFFQCRWDDSVTQTFHQLLDMREPVFEFVRPPPYHPKQKRFPHRQPLRYLDRYRDSHEPTYGIY
;
A
#
# COMPACT_ATOMS: atom_id res chain seq x y z
N MET A 1 8.74 44.15 26.57
CA MET A 1 9.57 45.24 27.12
C MET A 1 9.05 45.56 28.50
N ALA A 2 9.83 45.26 29.54
CA ALA A 2 9.61 45.85 30.85
C ALA A 2 10.17 47.27 30.81
N ALA A 3 9.31 48.25 31.02
CA ALA A 3 9.68 49.58 31.50
C ALA A 3 8.84 49.87 32.75
N PRO A 4 9.37 50.65 33.70
CA PRO A 4 9.13 50.35 35.09
C PRO A 4 8.38 51.50 35.79
N TRP A 5 8.13 51.28 37.07
CA TRP A 5 8.25 52.28 38.14
C TRP A 5 7.00 52.89 38.83
N TRP A 6 6.95 52.52 40.12
CA TRP A 6 6.65 53.29 41.33
C TRP A 6 5.21 53.42 41.83
N ARG A 7 5.01 52.70 42.94
CA ARG A 7 3.96 52.90 43.93
C ARG A 7 4.29 54.13 44.78
N THR A 8 3.29 54.97 44.99
CA THR A 8 3.17 55.78 46.20
C THR A 8 1.78 55.57 46.80
N VAL A 9 1.81 55.47 48.12
CA VAL A 9 0.76 55.01 49.05
C VAL A 9 -0.11 56.20 49.45
N LEU A 10 -1.42 56.01 49.68
CA LEU A 10 -2.13 56.33 50.94
C LEU A 10 -3.65 56.56 50.77
N CYS A 11 -4.38 55.73 51.52
CA CYS A 11 -5.57 56.00 52.31
C CYS A 11 -6.72 56.87 51.74
N GLY A 12 -7.80 56.17 51.36
CA GLY A 12 -9.00 56.11 52.20
C GLY A 12 -9.97 57.30 52.15
N ARG A 13 -11.11 57.12 51.47
CA ARG A 13 -12.44 57.30 52.08
C ARG A 13 -13.54 56.70 51.21
N ARG A 14 -14.46 56.02 51.89
CA ARG A 14 -15.65 55.35 51.38
C ARG A 14 -16.50 56.27 50.51
N SER A 15 -16.92 55.78 49.35
CA SER A 15 -18.23 56.12 48.80
C SER A 15 -18.74 54.97 47.92
N TRP A 16 -19.82 54.35 48.41
CA TRP A 16 -20.89 53.69 47.66
C TRP A 16 -20.51 52.46 46.82
N ARG A 17 -20.87 51.29 47.35
CA ARG A 17 -20.92 50.01 46.61
C ARG A 17 -22.00 50.11 45.53
N GLY A 18 -21.62 50.48 44.32
CA GLY A 18 -22.33 50.03 43.14
C GLY A 18 -21.97 48.56 42.91
N PHE A 19 -22.95 47.65 43.02
CA PHE A 19 -22.82 46.30 42.49
C PHE A 19 -22.77 46.41 40.96
N GLY A 20 -21.57 46.64 40.43
CA GLY A 20 -21.28 46.50 39.02
C GLY A 20 -21.10 45.03 38.72
N SER A 21 -22.14 44.39 38.19
CA SER A 21 -22.03 43.12 37.49
C SER A 21 -21.08 43.29 36.31
N SER A 22 -19.80 42.97 36.51
CA SER A 22 -18.82 42.80 35.43
C SER A 22 -19.19 41.53 34.67
N ALA A 23 -20.17 41.65 33.79
CA ALA A 23 -20.40 40.67 32.74
C ALA A 23 -19.12 40.61 31.91
N ALA A 24 -18.40 39.48 32.01
CA ALA A 24 -17.36 39.16 31.06
C ALA A 24 -18.04 39.08 29.68
N LEU A 25 -17.94 40.17 28.91
CA LEU A 25 -18.25 40.20 27.49
C LEU A 25 -17.35 39.16 26.82
N SER A 26 -17.86 37.93 26.70
CA SER A 26 -17.25 36.88 25.90
C SER A 26 -17.03 37.46 24.50
N ARG A 27 -15.77 37.66 24.09
CA ARG A 27 -15.44 37.98 22.70
C ARG A 27 -15.90 36.79 21.86
N ARG A 28 -17.01 36.93 21.14
CA ARG A 28 -17.52 35.93 20.21
C ARG A 28 -17.02 36.25 18.81
N THR A 29 -16.50 35.24 18.14
CA THR A 29 -16.08 35.32 16.74
C THR A 29 -17.14 34.59 15.90
N PRO A 30 -17.58 35.16 14.76
CA PRO A 30 -18.47 34.44 13.86
C PRO A 30 -17.78 33.17 13.31
N PRO A 31 -18.54 32.12 12.97
CA PRO A 31 -17.97 30.92 12.37
C PRO A 31 -17.38 31.24 10.99
N LEU A 32 -16.34 30.50 10.59
CA LEU A 32 -15.65 30.72 9.31
C LEU A 32 -16.37 30.07 8.12
N GLY A 33 -17.36 29.21 8.39
CA GLY A 33 -18.16 28.52 7.38
C GLY A 33 -19.50 28.06 7.96
N PRO A 34 -20.27 27.28 7.19
CA PRO A 34 -21.56 26.76 7.66
C PRO A 34 -21.38 25.87 8.88
N MET A 35 -22.34 25.93 9.81
CA MET A 35 -22.35 25.12 11.04
C MET A 35 -23.08 23.78 10.79
N PRO A 36 -22.61 22.67 11.38
CA PRO A 36 -23.32 21.38 11.35
C PRO A 36 -24.75 21.56 11.88
N ASN A 37 -25.75 21.24 11.05
CA ASN A 37 -27.19 21.35 11.36
C ASN A 37 -27.82 22.76 11.32
N ALA A 38 -27.17 23.76 10.73
CA ALA A 38 -27.82 25.05 10.50
C ALA A 38 -29.03 24.96 9.54
N ASP A 39 -29.06 23.94 8.68
CA ASP A 39 -30.11 23.72 7.68
C ASP A 39 -31.40 23.11 8.26
N ILE A 40 -31.40 22.68 9.54
CA ILE A 40 -32.56 22.05 10.16
C ILE A 40 -33.55 23.13 10.60
N ASP A 41 -34.77 23.11 10.05
CA ASP A 41 -35.85 23.97 10.52
C ASP A 41 -36.35 23.52 11.90
N VAL A 42 -36.02 24.32 12.92
CA VAL A 42 -36.39 24.05 14.32
C VAL A 42 -37.85 24.41 14.61
N SER A 43 -38.49 25.21 13.74
CA SER A 43 -39.87 25.69 13.93
C SER A 43 -40.88 24.55 13.97
N SER A 44 -40.63 23.49 13.20
CA SER A 44 -41.53 22.32 13.04
C SER A 44 -40.87 21.02 13.52
N LEU A 45 -40.21 21.04 14.68
CA LEU A 45 -39.39 19.93 15.16
C LEU A 45 -40.15 18.59 15.26
N GLU A 46 -41.44 18.61 15.60
CA GLU A 46 -42.26 17.41 15.77
C GLU A 46 -42.64 16.75 14.44
N GLN A 47 -42.68 17.51 13.35
CA GLN A 47 -43.05 17.03 12.01
C GLN A 47 -41.86 16.44 11.24
N LEU A 48 -40.63 16.66 11.71
CA LEU A 48 -39.42 16.18 11.04
C LEU A 48 -39.26 14.66 11.12
N GLU A 49 -38.84 14.07 10.01
CA GLU A 49 -38.49 12.65 9.96
C GLU A 49 -37.29 12.37 10.88
N LYS A 50 -37.51 11.56 11.93
CA LYS A 50 -36.47 11.16 12.87
C LYS A 50 -35.70 9.95 12.34
N TYR A 51 -34.47 9.77 12.81
CA TYR A 51 -33.62 8.65 12.41
C TYR A 51 -34.25 7.28 12.74
N ARG A 52 -34.84 7.11 13.92
CA ARG A 52 -35.54 5.89 14.40
C ARG A 52 -34.67 4.61 14.49
N SER A 53 -33.49 4.60 13.91
CA SER A 53 -32.49 3.55 14.04
C SER A 53 -31.08 4.14 14.17
N PHE A 54 -30.26 3.45 14.95
CA PHE A 54 -28.85 3.83 15.12
C PHE A 54 -28.09 3.75 13.78
N ASP A 55 -28.35 2.74 12.97
CA ASP A 55 -27.65 2.54 11.69
C ASP A 55 -27.92 3.68 10.70
N ARG A 56 -29.16 4.19 10.63
CA ARG A 56 -29.48 5.33 9.76
C ARG A 56 -28.73 6.59 10.16
N TYR A 57 -28.63 6.85 11.47
CA TYR A 57 -27.81 7.94 12.00
C TYR A 57 -26.34 7.73 11.67
N ARG A 58 -25.81 6.53 11.93
CA ARG A 58 -24.41 6.16 11.70
C ARG A 58 -23.99 6.41 10.24
N ARG A 59 -24.79 5.97 9.26
CA ARG A 59 -24.48 6.20 7.83
C ARG A 59 -24.36 7.69 7.48
N ARG A 60 -25.25 8.53 8.02
CA ARG A 60 -25.20 9.99 7.80
C ARG A 60 -23.99 10.62 8.48
N ALA A 61 -23.65 10.17 9.70
CA ALA A 61 -22.49 10.63 10.44
C ALA A 61 -21.17 10.26 9.74
N GLU A 62 -21.06 9.04 9.19
CA GLU A 62 -19.88 8.61 8.43
C GLU A 62 -19.69 9.42 7.14
N GLN A 63 -20.78 9.79 6.45
CA GLN A 63 -20.71 10.69 5.29
C GLN A 63 -20.18 12.07 5.68
N GLU A 64 -20.67 12.65 6.77
CA GLU A 64 -20.21 13.96 7.24
C GLU A 64 -18.77 13.92 7.72
N ALA A 65 -18.35 12.84 8.37
CA ALA A 65 -16.98 12.66 8.84
C ALA A 65 -15.94 12.59 7.70
N ARG A 66 -16.34 12.21 6.48
CA ARG A 66 -15.50 12.19 5.29
C ARG A 66 -15.54 13.49 4.48
N ALA A 67 -16.48 14.38 4.78
CA ALA A 67 -16.58 15.66 4.11
C ALA A 67 -15.43 16.60 4.55
N PRO A 68 -14.97 17.50 3.68
CA PRO A 68 -14.00 18.52 4.06
C PRO A 68 -14.66 19.54 5.00
N HIS A 69 -13.96 19.93 6.06
CA HIS A 69 -14.42 20.90 7.05
C HIS A 69 -13.41 22.03 7.23
N TRP A 70 -13.88 23.21 7.62
CA TRP A 70 -13.03 24.38 7.86
C TRP A 70 -12.37 24.37 9.26
N TRP A 71 -12.85 23.56 10.19
CA TRP A 71 -12.23 23.34 11.49
C TRP A 71 -11.21 22.19 11.44
N ARG A 72 -10.38 22.09 12.48
CA ARG A 72 -9.37 21.03 12.60
C ARG A 72 -10.02 19.65 12.63
N THR A 73 -9.54 18.76 11.78
CA THR A 73 -10.05 17.39 11.69
C THR A 73 -8.96 16.38 12.04
N TYR A 74 -9.38 15.15 12.37
CA TYR A 74 -8.45 14.02 12.52
C TYR A 74 -7.66 13.79 11.22
N TRP A 75 -8.32 13.86 10.07
CA TRP A 75 -7.71 13.66 8.75
C TRP A 75 -6.61 14.68 8.42
N GLU A 76 -6.69 15.90 8.93
CA GLU A 76 -5.63 16.90 8.75
C GLU A 76 -4.30 16.48 9.41
N HIS A 77 -4.38 15.74 10.53
CA HIS A 77 -3.22 15.33 11.32
C HIS A 77 -2.71 13.92 10.98
N PHE A 78 -3.62 13.01 10.65
CA PHE A 78 -3.33 11.58 10.49
C PHE A 78 -3.64 11.04 9.09
N GLY A 79 -4.29 11.83 8.23
CA GLY A 79 -4.56 11.44 6.86
C GLY A 79 -3.28 11.49 6.03
N ASP A 80 -3.15 10.52 5.12
CA ASP A 80 -2.09 10.55 4.12
C ASP A 80 -2.27 11.77 3.23
N LYS A 81 -1.24 12.62 3.16
CA LYS A 81 -1.25 13.80 2.31
C LYS A 81 -1.14 13.34 0.86
N THR A 82 -2.23 13.44 0.11
CA THR A 82 -2.21 13.20 -1.33
C THR A 82 -1.92 14.50 -2.05
N ASP A 83 -0.92 14.48 -2.94
CA ASP A 83 -0.72 15.60 -3.85
C ASP A 83 -1.91 15.68 -4.80
N PRO A 84 -2.57 16.84 -4.95
CA PRO A 84 -3.73 17.02 -5.83
C PRO A 84 -3.34 17.05 -7.31
N LYS A 85 -2.05 16.91 -7.62
CA LYS A 85 -1.55 16.82 -9.00
C LYS A 85 -2.03 15.48 -9.55
N ASP A 86 -3.00 15.56 -10.46
CA ASP A 86 -3.74 14.41 -11.00
C ASP A 86 -2.82 13.20 -11.26
N ARG A 87 -3.18 12.06 -10.66
CA ARG A 87 -2.49 10.80 -10.89
C ARG A 87 -2.58 10.46 -12.36
N ILE A 88 -1.42 10.37 -13.01
CA ILE A 88 -1.34 10.08 -14.44
C ILE A 88 -1.61 8.58 -14.64
N ASP A 89 -2.45 8.25 -15.61
CA ASP A 89 -2.62 6.88 -16.09
C ASP A 89 -1.62 6.62 -17.22
N ILE A 90 -0.74 5.64 -17.01
CA ILE A 90 0.29 5.20 -17.97
C ILE A 90 -0.07 3.85 -18.61
N GLY A 91 -1.27 3.32 -18.35
CA GLY A 91 -1.71 2.01 -18.83
C GLY A 91 -2.25 1.98 -20.25
N LEU A 92 -2.59 0.77 -20.69
CA LEU A 92 -3.34 0.55 -21.93
C LEU A 92 -4.75 1.17 -21.85
N PRO A 93 -5.33 1.57 -23.00
CA PRO A 93 -6.68 2.10 -23.03
C PRO A 93 -7.72 1.06 -22.60
N PRO A 94 -8.82 1.48 -21.95
CA PRO A 94 -9.88 0.57 -21.55
C PRO A 94 -10.56 -0.09 -22.76
N PRO A 95 -11.04 -1.34 -22.64
CA PRO A 95 -11.74 -2.03 -23.71
C PRO A 95 -13.06 -1.32 -24.06
N ALA A 96 -13.36 -1.22 -25.36
CA ALA A 96 -14.62 -0.66 -25.85
C ALA A 96 -15.75 -1.69 -25.72
N VAL A 97 -16.79 -1.39 -24.95
CA VAL A 97 -17.93 -2.30 -24.71
C VAL A 97 -19.25 -1.60 -24.97
N CYS A 98 -20.16 -2.28 -25.68
CA CYS A 98 -21.54 -1.82 -25.88
C CYS A 98 -22.40 -2.06 -24.62
N ARG A 99 -22.56 -1.02 -23.78
CA ARG A 99 -23.30 -1.10 -22.51
C ARG A 99 -24.74 -1.60 -22.68
N THR A 100 -25.41 -1.22 -23.77
CA THR A 100 -26.82 -1.59 -24.01
C THR A 100 -26.97 -3.10 -24.22
N GLN A 101 -26.11 -3.70 -25.05
CA GLN A 101 -26.11 -5.14 -25.32
C GLN A 101 -25.76 -5.93 -24.05
N GLN A 102 -24.68 -5.55 -23.36
CA GLN A 102 -24.27 -6.20 -22.12
C GLN A 102 -25.38 -6.17 -21.05
N LEU A 103 -26.11 -5.06 -20.93
CA LEU A 103 -27.23 -4.95 -19.99
C LEU A 103 -28.39 -5.87 -20.37
N GLN A 104 -28.68 -6.01 -21.66
CA GLN A 104 -29.75 -6.89 -22.16
C GLN A 104 -29.44 -8.35 -21.84
N GLU A 105 -28.22 -8.81 -22.17
CA GLU A 105 -27.75 -10.18 -21.88
C GLU A 105 -27.80 -10.48 -20.38
N ARG A 106 -27.26 -9.58 -19.54
CA ARG A 106 -27.29 -9.74 -18.07
C ARG A 106 -28.73 -9.82 -17.52
N LYS A 107 -29.66 -9.03 -18.07
CA LYS A 107 -31.07 -9.08 -17.68
C LYS A 107 -31.73 -10.38 -18.10
N GLN A 108 -31.38 -10.93 -19.26
CA GLN A 108 -31.91 -12.19 -19.74
C GLN A 108 -31.47 -13.35 -18.83
N VAL A 109 -30.17 -13.45 -18.55
CA VAL A 109 -29.62 -14.47 -17.62
C VAL A 109 -30.28 -14.39 -16.25
N LEU A 110 -30.46 -13.17 -15.70
CA LEU A 110 -31.14 -12.99 -14.42
C LEU A 110 -32.63 -13.38 -14.45
N ARG A 111 -33.32 -13.17 -15.56
CA ARG A 111 -34.73 -13.58 -15.71
C ARG A 111 -34.84 -15.10 -15.76
N GLU A 112 -33.99 -15.76 -16.53
CA GLU A 112 -33.94 -17.22 -16.64
C GLU A 112 -33.64 -17.86 -15.27
N LEU A 113 -32.61 -17.38 -14.57
CA LEU A 113 -32.24 -17.86 -13.24
C LEU A 113 -33.37 -17.69 -12.22
N ARG A 114 -34.06 -16.53 -12.21
CA ARG A 114 -35.17 -16.26 -11.28
C ARG A 114 -36.45 -17.02 -11.61
N THR A 115 -36.62 -17.45 -12.87
CA THR A 115 -37.79 -18.25 -13.27
C THR A 115 -37.64 -19.70 -12.81
N ASN A 116 -36.42 -20.17 -12.56
CA ASN A 116 -36.17 -21.51 -12.05
C ASN A 116 -36.63 -21.64 -10.58
N VAL A 117 -37.62 -22.51 -10.36
CA VAL A 117 -38.21 -22.78 -9.04
C VAL A 117 -37.24 -23.52 -8.12
N GLU A 118 -36.31 -24.32 -8.67
CA GLU A 118 -35.32 -25.07 -7.89
C GLU A 118 -34.31 -24.12 -7.23
N GLU A 119 -33.84 -23.12 -7.97
CA GLU A 119 -32.93 -22.07 -7.48
C GLU A 119 -33.59 -21.21 -6.39
N GLU A 120 -34.88 -20.85 -6.57
CA GLU A 120 -35.64 -20.15 -5.53
C GLU A 120 -35.75 -20.99 -4.26
N ARG A 121 -36.09 -22.27 -4.41
CA ARG A 121 -36.21 -23.20 -3.27
C ARG A 121 -34.86 -23.38 -2.57
N ALA A 122 -33.78 -23.55 -3.31
CA ALA A 122 -32.43 -23.70 -2.77
C ALA A 122 -31.99 -22.43 -2.02
N ALA A 123 -32.29 -21.25 -2.57
CA ALA A 123 -32.01 -19.98 -1.92
C ALA A 123 -32.83 -19.80 -0.62
N ARG A 124 -34.12 -20.16 -0.64
CA ARG A 124 -35.00 -20.08 0.54
C ARG A 124 -34.56 -21.03 1.66
N LEU A 125 -34.11 -22.24 1.29
CA LEU A 125 -33.58 -23.23 2.22
C LEU A 125 -32.12 -22.99 2.60
N ARG A 126 -31.46 -21.98 2.00
CA ARG A 126 -30.05 -21.64 2.20
C ARG A 126 -29.09 -22.78 1.85
N THR A 127 -29.45 -23.58 0.85
CA THR A 127 -28.64 -24.70 0.33
C THR A 127 -27.97 -24.36 -1.01
N ALA A 128 -28.26 -23.20 -1.59
CA ALA A 128 -27.63 -22.74 -2.83
C ALA A 128 -26.13 -22.48 -2.64
N SER A 129 -25.32 -22.88 -3.63
CA SER A 129 -23.88 -22.64 -3.67
C SER A 129 -23.48 -22.01 -5.01
N ILE A 130 -22.38 -21.26 -5.01
CA ILE A 130 -21.90 -20.54 -6.19
C ILE A 130 -20.55 -21.14 -6.61
N PRO A 131 -20.36 -21.49 -7.90
CA PRO A 131 -19.09 -22.00 -8.38
C PRO A 131 -18.00 -20.92 -8.34
N LEU A 132 -17.02 -21.08 -7.45
CA LEU A 132 -15.99 -20.08 -7.20
C LEU A 132 -15.06 -19.86 -8.40
N GLU A 133 -14.76 -20.91 -9.16
CA GLU A 133 -13.91 -20.85 -10.35
C GLU A 133 -14.53 -19.97 -11.45
N ALA A 134 -15.83 -20.14 -11.71
CA ALA A 134 -16.57 -19.33 -12.68
C ALA A 134 -16.67 -17.86 -12.23
N VAL A 135 -16.88 -17.62 -10.92
CA VAL A 135 -16.88 -16.26 -10.36
C VAL A 135 -15.51 -15.61 -10.55
N ARG A 136 -14.42 -16.35 -10.31
CA ARG A 136 -13.06 -15.86 -10.47
C ARG A 136 -12.75 -15.51 -11.93
N ALA A 137 -13.12 -16.38 -12.87
CA ALA A 137 -12.91 -16.16 -14.30
C ALA A 137 -13.65 -14.91 -14.80
N GLU A 138 -14.92 -14.73 -14.41
CA GLU A 138 -15.69 -13.52 -14.79
C GLU A 138 -15.17 -12.26 -14.08
N TRP A 139 -14.76 -12.39 -12.81
CA TRP A 139 -14.14 -11.31 -12.05
C TRP A 139 -12.88 -10.79 -12.74
N GLU A 140 -12.00 -11.68 -13.17
CA GLU A 140 -10.73 -11.34 -13.82
C GLU A 140 -10.92 -10.57 -15.13
N ARG A 141 -12.00 -10.86 -15.87
CA ARG A 141 -12.34 -10.16 -17.12
C ARG A 141 -13.01 -8.80 -16.90
N THR A 142 -13.68 -8.58 -15.77
CA THR A 142 -14.55 -7.42 -15.56
C THR A 142 -13.97 -6.40 -14.58
N CYS A 143 -14.08 -6.65 -13.27
CA CYS A 143 -13.65 -5.71 -12.23
C CYS A 143 -12.30 -6.07 -11.57
N GLY A 144 -11.74 -7.23 -11.91
CA GLY A 144 -10.46 -7.71 -11.43
C GLY A 144 -9.31 -6.72 -11.64
N PRO A 145 -9.13 -6.12 -12.82
CA PRO A 145 -8.07 -5.15 -13.06
C PRO A 145 -8.10 -3.95 -12.10
N TYR A 146 -9.30 -3.40 -11.82
CA TYR A 146 -9.45 -2.29 -10.87
C TYR A 146 -9.18 -2.71 -9.42
N HIS A 147 -9.56 -3.93 -9.04
CA HIS A 147 -9.25 -4.46 -7.71
C HIS A 147 -7.74 -4.67 -7.53
N LYS A 148 -7.06 -5.20 -8.57
CA LYS A 148 -5.61 -5.39 -8.61
C LYS A 148 -4.89 -4.03 -8.53
N GLN A 149 -5.36 -3.01 -9.27
CA GLN A 149 -4.84 -1.63 -9.17
C GLN A 149 -4.99 -1.06 -7.76
N ARG A 150 -6.18 -1.16 -7.14
CA ARG A 150 -6.38 -0.68 -5.76
C ARG A 150 -5.48 -1.41 -4.76
N LEU A 151 -5.26 -2.70 -4.98
CA LEU A 151 -4.38 -3.50 -4.12
C LEU A 151 -2.92 -3.09 -4.31
N ALA A 152 -2.45 -2.93 -5.54
CA ALA A 152 -1.11 -2.44 -5.84
C ALA A 152 -0.85 -1.04 -5.25
N GLU A 153 -1.85 -0.17 -5.25
CA GLU A 153 -1.78 1.14 -4.57
C GLU A 153 -1.67 0.98 -3.06
N TYR A 154 -2.49 0.12 -2.44
CA TYR A 154 -2.41 -0.18 -1.01
C TYR A 154 -1.03 -0.73 -0.61
N TYR A 155 -0.46 -1.61 -1.44
CA TYR A 155 0.88 -2.13 -1.22
C TYR A 155 1.98 -1.11 -1.55
N GLY A 156 1.67 0.08 -2.08
CA GLY A 156 2.65 1.12 -2.37
C GLY A 156 3.45 0.92 -3.67
N LEU A 157 3.06 -0.02 -4.53
CA LEU A 157 3.85 -0.38 -5.72
C LEU A 157 3.98 0.79 -6.71
N TYR A 158 2.89 1.50 -7.01
CA TYR A 158 2.93 2.64 -7.93
C TYR A 158 3.75 3.83 -7.40
N ARG A 159 3.76 4.02 -6.08
CA ARG A 159 4.56 5.07 -5.43
C ARG A 159 6.05 4.79 -5.64
N ASP A 160 6.46 3.54 -5.43
CA ASP A 160 7.85 3.13 -5.44
C ASP A 160 8.36 2.93 -6.89
N LEU A 161 7.60 2.24 -7.75
CA LEU A 161 8.03 1.90 -9.13
C LEU A 161 7.87 3.04 -10.14
N PHE A 162 6.83 3.87 -9.98
CA PHE A 162 6.43 4.88 -10.99
C PHE A 162 6.23 6.29 -10.40
N HIS A 163 6.71 6.55 -9.18
CA HIS A 163 6.57 7.84 -8.49
C HIS A 163 5.12 8.36 -8.43
N GLY A 164 4.15 7.44 -8.28
CA GLY A 164 2.74 7.75 -8.12
C GLY A 164 1.90 7.71 -9.40
N ALA A 165 2.51 7.50 -10.57
CA ALA A 165 1.75 7.18 -11.79
C ALA A 165 1.12 5.78 -11.69
N THR A 166 -0.12 5.64 -12.14
CA THR A 166 -0.90 4.41 -11.99
C THR A 166 -1.19 3.79 -13.35
N PHE A 167 -1.49 2.50 -13.40
CA PHE A 167 -2.07 1.87 -14.59
C PHE A 167 -3.04 0.78 -14.20
N VAL A 168 -4.02 0.49 -15.06
CA VAL A 168 -4.92 -0.65 -14.87
C VAL A 168 -4.31 -1.90 -15.54
N PRO A 169 -4.07 -3.00 -14.81
CA PRO A 169 -3.52 -4.22 -15.39
C PRO A 169 -4.60 -4.99 -16.15
N TRP A 170 -4.85 -4.58 -17.40
CA TRP A 170 -5.86 -5.18 -18.27
C TRP A 170 -5.53 -6.60 -18.69
N VAL A 171 -4.24 -6.93 -18.81
CA VAL A 171 -3.78 -8.26 -19.21
C VAL A 171 -3.59 -9.12 -17.97
N PRO A 172 -4.38 -10.20 -17.81
CA PRO A 172 -4.18 -11.15 -16.71
C PRO A 172 -2.81 -11.82 -16.84
N LEU A 173 -1.95 -11.57 -15.87
CA LEU A 173 -0.65 -12.22 -15.76
C LEU A 173 -0.76 -13.36 -14.76
N HIS A 174 -0.62 -14.59 -15.25
CA HIS A 174 -0.61 -15.80 -14.43
C HIS A 174 0.82 -16.27 -14.27
N VAL A 175 1.30 -16.27 -13.03
CA VAL A 175 2.65 -16.72 -12.67
C VAL A 175 2.50 -17.86 -11.67
N ALA A 176 3.22 -18.95 -11.87
CA ALA A 176 3.24 -20.08 -10.95
C ALA A 176 4.65 -20.66 -10.83
N TYR A 177 5.10 -20.94 -9.62
CA TYR A 177 6.35 -21.65 -9.37
C TYR A 177 6.10 -23.16 -9.28
N ALA A 178 6.90 -23.96 -9.96
CA ALA A 178 6.87 -25.41 -9.83
C ALA A 178 7.58 -25.85 -8.56
N VAL A 179 6.85 -26.48 -7.64
CA VAL A 179 7.36 -26.97 -6.36
C VAL A 179 7.42 -28.49 -6.42
N GLY A 180 8.59 -29.03 -6.76
CA GLY A 180 8.72 -30.46 -7.05
C GLY A 180 8.17 -30.81 -8.43
N GLU A 181 7.53 -31.97 -8.56
CA GLU A 181 7.06 -32.49 -9.85
C GLU A 181 5.55 -32.25 -10.11
N GLU A 182 4.72 -32.16 -9.06
CA GLU A 182 3.25 -32.12 -9.21
C GLU A 182 2.60 -30.82 -8.70
N ASP A 183 3.23 -30.12 -7.74
CA ASP A 183 2.63 -28.95 -7.09
C ASP A 183 3.04 -27.64 -7.76
N LEU A 184 2.06 -26.74 -7.89
CA LEU A 184 2.27 -25.37 -8.38
C LEU A 184 1.93 -24.37 -7.27
N MET A 185 2.84 -23.42 -7.03
CA MET A 185 2.62 -22.28 -6.15
C MET A 185 2.24 -21.05 -6.99
N PRO A 186 0.95 -20.71 -7.11
CA PRO A 186 0.52 -19.56 -7.90
C PRO A 186 0.86 -18.24 -7.20
N VAL A 187 1.35 -17.29 -7.98
CA VAL A 187 1.56 -15.90 -7.57
C VAL A 187 0.33 -15.09 -7.94
N TYR A 188 -0.23 -14.40 -6.95
CA TYR A 188 -1.38 -13.53 -7.11
C TYR A 188 -0.98 -12.06 -6.90
N HIS A 189 -1.47 -11.45 -5.81
CA HIS A 189 -1.35 -10.01 -5.54
C HIS A 189 -1.04 -9.80 -4.06
N GLY A 190 0.11 -10.31 -3.61
CA GLY A 190 0.60 -10.16 -2.24
C GLY A 190 0.47 -11.41 -1.37
N ASN A 191 0.22 -12.59 -1.95
CA ASN A 191 0.34 -13.85 -1.21
C ASN A 191 1.81 -14.12 -0.84
N GLU A 192 2.03 -14.91 0.21
CA GLU A 192 3.37 -15.31 0.64
C GLU A 192 3.88 -16.46 -0.24
N VAL A 193 5.11 -16.33 -0.73
CA VAL A 193 5.85 -17.38 -1.45
C VAL A 193 7.26 -17.43 -0.86
N THR A 194 7.73 -18.63 -0.56
CA THR A 194 9.03 -18.83 0.08
C THR A 194 10.18 -18.78 -0.93
N PRO A 195 11.40 -18.38 -0.51
CA PRO A 195 12.55 -18.44 -1.38
C PRO A 195 12.87 -19.84 -1.91
N THR A 196 12.59 -20.87 -1.11
CA THR A 196 12.71 -22.28 -1.51
C THR A 196 11.80 -22.62 -2.69
N GLU A 197 10.53 -22.20 -2.66
CA GLU A 197 9.59 -22.40 -3.76
C GLU A 197 9.98 -21.58 -5.00
N ALA A 198 10.52 -20.38 -4.78
CA ALA A 198 10.97 -19.45 -5.82
C ALA A 198 12.44 -19.65 -6.25
N ALA A 199 13.03 -20.83 -6.00
CA ALA A 199 14.42 -21.12 -6.34
C ALA A 199 14.67 -21.24 -7.84
N GLN A 200 13.66 -21.63 -8.62
CA GLN A 200 13.73 -21.73 -10.09
C GLN A 200 12.83 -20.67 -10.73
N ALA A 201 13.07 -20.37 -12.00
CA ALA A 201 12.23 -19.43 -12.74
C ALA A 201 10.78 -19.95 -12.82
N PRO A 202 9.77 -19.09 -12.66
CA PRO A 202 8.37 -19.51 -12.68
C PRO A 202 7.86 -19.75 -14.10
N GLU A 203 6.77 -20.49 -14.20
CA GLU A 203 5.94 -20.56 -15.39
C GLU A 203 5.07 -19.30 -15.49
N VAL A 204 5.17 -18.60 -16.63
CA VAL A 204 4.46 -17.35 -16.87
C VAL A 204 3.57 -17.50 -18.09
N THR A 205 2.27 -17.22 -17.92
CA THR A 205 1.28 -17.27 -18.98
C THR A 205 0.40 -16.02 -18.97
N TYR A 206 0.07 -15.52 -20.14
CA TYR A 206 -0.81 -14.37 -20.35
C TYR A 206 -1.45 -14.43 -21.73
N GLU A 207 -2.57 -13.74 -21.89
CA GLU A 207 -3.28 -13.64 -23.17
C GLU A 207 -2.62 -12.55 -24.04
N ALA A 208 -2.21 -12.91 -25.25
CA ALA A 208 -1.49 -12.03 -26.17
C ALA A 208 -1.91 -12.27 -27.62
N ASP A 209 -1.98 -11.19 -28.40
CA ASP A 209 -2.29 -11.24 -29.84
C ASP A 209 -1.10 -11.84 -30.63
N GLU A 210 -1.37 -12.52 -31.73
CA GLU A 210 -0.32 -13.01 -32.62
C GLU A 210 0.50 -11.84 -33.20
N GLY A 211 1.84 -11.95 -33.13
CA GLY A 211 2.75 -10.90 -33.60
C GLY A 211 2.96 -9.73 -32.63
N SER A 212 2.33 -9.75 -31.45
CA SER A 212 2.64 -8.81 -30.37
C SER A 212 3.97 -9.15 -29.69
N MET A 213 4.65 -8.13 -29.18
CA MET A 213 5.92 -8.27 -28.45
C MET A 213 5.75 -7.80 -27.02
N TRP A 214 6.41 -8.47 -26.08
CA TRP A 214 6.26 -8.22 -24.65
C TRP A 214 7.60 -8.18 -23.92
N THR A 215 7.60 -7.54 -22.75
CA THR A 215 8.74 -7.54 -21.82
C THR A 215 8.24 -7.92 -20.45
N LEU A 216 8.92 -8.88 -19.82
CA LEU A 216 8.65 -9.32 -18.46
C LEU A 216 9.81 -8.88 -17.56
N LEU A 217 9.47 -8.23 -16.45
CA LEU A 217 10.41 -7.74 -15.47
C LEU A 217 9.99 -8.25 -14.08
N LEU A 218 10.93 -8.81 -13.32
CA LEU A 218 10.79 -9.14 -11.92
C LEU A 218 11.75 -8.29 -11.09
N THR A 219 11.21 -7.45 -10.21
CA THR A 219 12.00 -6.62 -9.29
C THR A 219 11.64 -6.83 -7.83
N ASN A 220 12.61 -6.60 -6.96
CA ASN A 220 12.45 -6.58 -5.51
C ASN A 220 12.55 -5.15 -5.00
N LEU A 221 11.45 -4.63 -4.45
CA LEU A 221 11.35 -3.23 -4.03
C LEU A 221 12.03 -2.97 -2.69
N ASP A 222 12.14 -4.00 -1.85
CA ASP A 222 12.58 -3.85 -0.45
C ASP A 222 13.94 -4.54 -0.19
N GLY A 223 14.52 -5.17 -1.22
CA GLY A 223 15.69 -6.06 -1.11
C GLY A 223 17.06 -5.41 -1.10
N HIS A 224 17.15 -4.13 -1.44
CA HIS A 224 18.44 -3.51 -1.67
C HIS A 224 19.18 -3.23 -0.36
N LEU A 225 20.43 -3.67 -0.27
CA LEU A 225 21.18 -3.74 1.00
C LEU A 225 21.92 -2.43 1.35
N LEU A 226 22.07 -1.52 0.38
CA LEU A 226 22.88 -0.30 0.52
C LEU A 226 22.04 0.96 0.35
N GLU A 227 21.41 1.10 -0.81
CA GLU A 227 20.57 2.22 -1.18
C GLU A 227 19.08 1.90 -0.94
N PRO A 228 18.32 2.75 -0.23
CA PRO A 228 16.92 2.47 0.11
C PRO A 228 15.95 2.70 -1.05
N ASP A 229 16.28 3.57 -2.00
CA ASP A 229 15.41 3.93 -3.13
C ASP A 229 15.70 3.07 -4.39
N ALA A 230 16.66 2.16 -4.30
CA ALA A 230 17.06 1.28 -5.39
C ALA A 230 16.43 -0.11 -5.26
N GLU A 231 16.21 -0.75 -6.40
CA GLU A 231 15.63 -2.08 -6.49
C GLU A 231 16.70 -3.08 -6.96
N TYR A 232 16.45 -4.37 -6.75
CA TYR A 232 17.19 -5.41 -7.47
C TYR A 232 16.33 -6.02 -8.58
N VAL A 233 16.90 -6.11 -9.79
CA VAL A 233 16.29 -6.89 -10.88
C VAL A 233 16.64 -8.37 -10.73
N HIS A 234 15.61 -9.19 -10.54
CA HIS A 234 15.75 -10.63 -10.43
C HIS A 234 15.62 -11.32 -11.78
N TRP A 235 14.80 -10.80 -12.67
CA TRP A 235 14.63 -11.38 -14.00
C TRP A 235 14.18 -10.32 -15.00
N LEU A 236 14.76 -10.32 -16.20
CA LEU A 236 14.35 -9.43 -17.29
C LEU A 236 14.40 -10.21 -18.61
N LEU A 237 13.23 -10.41 -19.19
CA LEU A 237 13.04 -10.98 -20.51
C LEU A 237 12.47 -9.91 -21.44
N THR A 238 13.09 -9.73 -22.59
CA THR A 238 12.71 -8.70 -23.57
C THR A 238 12.33 -9.35 -24.89
N ASN A 239 11.57 -8.62 -25.72
CA ASN A 239 11.17 -9.04 -27.06
C ASN A 239 10.50 -10.44 -27.10
N ILE A 240 9.64 -10.75 -26.12
CA ILE A 240 8.91 -12.03 -26.05
C ILE A 240 7.83 -12.04 -27.15
N PRO A 241 7.86 -12.99 -28.10
CA PRO A 241 6.86 -13.07 -29.15
C PRO A 241 5.56 -13.74 -28.65
N GLY A 242 4.46 -12.98 -28.64
CA GLY A 242 3.16 -13.46 -28.20
C GLY A 242 3.20 -13.91 -26.73
N ASN A 243 2.93 -15.19 -26.47
CA ASN A 243 2.93 -15.79 -25.14
C ASN A 243 4.14 -16.71 -24.87
N ARG A 244 5.12 -16.78 -25.79
CA ARG A 244 6.22 -17.74 -25.73
C ARG A 244 7.41 -17.17 -24.97
N VAL A 245 7.32 -17.22 -23.64
CA VAL A 245 8.33 -16.68 -22.72
C VAL A 245 9.73 -17.26 -22.98
N THR A 246 9.83 -18.52 -23.38
CA THR A 246 11.09 -19.20 -23.72
C THR A 246 11.78 -18.65 -24.97
N ASP A 247 11.02 -18.05 -25.90
CA ASP A 247 11.54 -17.50 -27.16
C ASP A 247 12.01 -16.04 -26.99
N GLY A 248 11.77 -15.45 -25.81
CA GLY A 248 12.23 -14.11 -25.45
C GLY A 248 13.74 -14.04 -25.23
N GLN A 249 14.29 -12.83 -25.37
CA GLN A 249 15.70 -12.57 -25.12
C GLN A 249 15.92 -12.37 -23.63
N GLU A 250 16.75 -13.21 -23.01
CA GLU A 250 17.12 -13.09 -21.60
C GLU A 250 18.19 -12.01 -21.39
N THR A 251 17.71 -10.80 -21.10
CA THR A 251 18.53 -9.61 -20.83
C THR A 251 19.14 -9.66 -19.43
N CYS A 252 18.44 -10.25 -18.46
CA CYS A 252 18.96 -10.50 -17.13
C CYS A 252 18.49 -11.86 -16.62
N PRO A 253 19.42 -12.79 -16.30
CA PRO A 253 19.06 -14.15 -15.92
C PRO A 253 18.37 -14.19 -14.56
N TYR A 254 17.46 -15.17 -14.41
CA TYR A 254 16.71 -15.36 -13.17
C TYR A 254 17.67 -15.51 -11.97
N LEU A 255 17.42 -14.71 -10.93
CA LEU A 255 18.08 -14.80 -9.64
C LEU A 255 17.01 -15.08 -8.58
N PRO A 256 17.14 -16.16 -7.78
CA PRO A 256 16.21 -16.45 -6.70
C PRO A 256 16.08 -15.26 -5.72
N PRO A 257 14.93 -15.10 -5.06
CA PRO A 257 14.78 -14.10 -4.01
C PRO A 257 15.72 -14.41 -2.83
N PHE A 258 16.40 -13.39 -2.30
CA PHE A 258 17.30 -13.51 -1.15
C PHE A 258 16.98 -12.48 -0.04
N PRO A 259 15.76 -12.44 0.50
CA PRO A 259 15.42 -11.53 1.60
C PRO A 259 16.33 -11.79 2.81
N ALA A 260 17.03 -10.76 3.28
CA ALA A 260 17.99 -10.91 4.38
C ALA A 260 17.31 -11.28 5.70
N ARG A 261 18.03 -11.95 6.61
CA ARG A 261 17.45 -12.37 7.87
C ARG A 261 17.12 -11.16 8.74
N GLY A 262 15.86 -11.07 9.18
CA GLY A 262 15.40 -10.02 10.10
C GLY A 262 14.99 -8.69 9.45
N THR A 263 14.93 -8.61 8.12
CA THR A 263 14.40 -7.43 7.38
C THR A 263 12.89 -7.44 7.22
N GLY A 264 12.24 -8.59 7.42
CA GLY A 264 10.79 -8.75 7.35
C GLY A 264 10.31 -9.32 6.01
N PHE A 265 9.18 -8.83 5.52
CA PHE A 265 8.58 -9.26 4.25
C PHE A 265 8.99 -8.32 3.12
N HIS A 266 9.48 -8.89 2.03
CA HIS A 266 9.89 -8.17 0.83
C HIS A 266 8.84 -8.35 -0.26
N ARG A 267 8.54 -7.29 -1.00
CA ARG A 267 7.60 -7.31 -2.13
C ARG A 267 8.35 -7.56 -3.43
N PHE A 268 8.03 -8.68 -4.08
CA PHE A 268 8.55 -9.03 -5.40
C PHE A 268 7.46 -8.81 -6.44
N THR A 269 7.76 -8.00 -7.46
CA THR A 269 6.77 -7.55 -8.44
C THR A 269 7.14 -8.02 -9.83
N PHE A 270 6.23 -8.75 -10.47
CA PHE A 270 6.22 -9.02 -11.90
C PHE A 270 5.48 -7.92 -12.64
N LEU A 271 6.17 -7.28 -13.57
CA LEU A 271 5.63 -6.29 -14.49
C LEU A 271 5.66 -6.87 -15.90
N LEU A 272 4.51 -6.83 -16.56
CA LEU A 272 4.39 -7.17 -17.97
C LEU A 272 4.14 -5.89 -18.77
N PHE A 273 5.04 -5.60 -19.70
CA PHE A 273 4.91 -4.49 -20.62
C PHE A 273 4.60 -4.98 -22.03
N LYS A 274 3.66 -4.29 -22.71
CA LYS A 274 3.40 -4.46 -24.14
C LYS A 274 4.34 -3.56 -24.92
N GLN A 275 5.04 -4.12 -25.90
CA GLN A 275 5.89 -3.38 -26.83
C GLN A 275 5.14 -3.15 -28.14
N ASP A 276 5.26 -1.95 -28.71
CA ASP A 276 4.69 -1.64 -30.02
C ASP A 276 5.57 -2.15 -31.18
N LYS A 277 6.88 -2.23 -30.94
CA LYS A 277 7.90 -2.65 -31.92
C LYS A 277 9.03 -3.40 -31.19
N PRO A 278 9.79 -4.25 -31.90
CA PRO A 278 11.02 -4.83 -31.35
C PRO A 278 11.99 -3.72 -30.93
N MET A 279 12.56 -3.84 -29.74
CA MET A 279 13.45 -2.83 -29.15
C MET A 279 14.83 -3.43 -28.88
N ASP A 280 15.86 -2.58 -28.93
CA ASP A 280 17.21 -2.96 -28.50
C ASP A 280 17.41 -2.61 -27.03
N PHE A 281 17.74 -3.62 -26.22
CA PHE A 281 18.03 -3.49 -24.78
C PHE A 281 19.52 -3.71 -24.47
N SER A 282 20.40 -3.46 -25.45
CA SER A 282 21.85 -3.65 -25.30
C SER A 282 22.45 -2.91 -24.10
N GLU A 283 21.96 -1.71 -23.76
CA GLU A 283 22.41 -0.94 -22.59
C GLU A 283 22.02 -1.59 -21.24
N ASP A 284 20.88 -2.28 -21.19
CA ASP A 284 20.33 -2.90 -19.97
C ASP A 284 20.70 -4.38 -19.86
N THR A 285 21.42 -4.91 -20.86
CA THR A 285 21.87 -6.30 -20.91
C THR A 285 22.93 -6.56 -19.87
N ARG A 286 22.73 -7.64 -19.11
CA ARG A 286 23.62 -8.08 -18.03
C ARG A 286 24.29 -9.39 -18.42
N PRO A 287 25.49 -9.68 -17.86
CA PRO A 287 26.17 -10.94 -18.14
C PRO A 287 25.35 -12.13 -17.64
N SER A 288 25.45 -13.26 -18.33
CA SER A 288 24.84 -14.53 -17.91
C SER A 288 25.93 -15.52 -17.48
N PRO A 289 26.06 -15.88 -16.18
CA PRO A 289 25.27 -15.44 -15.02
C PRO A 289 25.69 -14.08 -14.45
N CYS A 290 24.75 -13.34 -13.85
CA CYS A 290 25.01 -12.08 -13.14
C CYS A 290 24.78 -12.26 -11.63
N TYR A 291 25.85 -12.43 -10.86
CA TYR A 291 25.79 -12.50 -9.39
C TYR A 291 26.28 -11.22 -8.69
N GLN A 292 26.67 -10.21 -9.48
CA GLN A 292 27.22 -8.97 -8.95
C GLN A 292 26.08 -8.00 -8.61
N LEU A 293 25.86 -7.76 -7.31
CA LEU A 293 24.73 -6.96 -6.83
C LEU A 293 24.67 -5.54 -7.43
N ALA A 294 25.82 -4.88 -7.63
CA ALA A 294 25.87 -3.56 -8.24
C ALA A 294 25.34 -3.51 -9.69
N GLN A 295 25.46 -4.61 -10.43
CA GLN A 295 24.88 -4.72 -11.77
C GLN A 295 23.37 -5.05 -11.70
N ARG A 296 22.94 -5.71 -10.62
CA ARG A 296 21.53 -6.03 -10.35
C ARG A 296 20.76 -4.82 -9.82
N THR A 297 21.44 -3.80 -9.31
CA THR A 297 20.83 -2.52 -8.95
C THR A 297 20.07 -1.95 -10.14
N PHE A 298 18.82 -1.56 -9.92
CA PHE A 298 17.89 -1.18 -10.96
C PHE A 298 16.87 -0.16 -10.43
N HIS A 299 16.42 0.73 -11.30
CA HIS A 299 15.34 1.66 -11.03
C HIS A 299 14.28 1.52 -12.11
N THR A 300 13.12 0.99 -11.75
CA THR A 300 12.05 0.70 -12.70
C THR A 300 11.54 1.98 -13.39
N PHE A 301 11.47 3.08 -12.64
CA PHE A 301 11.04 4.37 -13.16
C PHE A 301 11.93 4.87 -14.31
N ASP A 302 13.25 4.84 -14.14
CA ASP A 302 14.19 5.32 -15.15
C ASP A 302 14.21 4.42 -16.38
N PHE A 303 14.14 3.09 -16.17
CA PHE A 303 14.01 2.13 -17.26
C PHE A 303 12.75 2.36 -18.09
N TYR A 304 11.59 2.53 -17.45
CA TYR A 304 10.34 2.78 -18.14
C TYR A 304 10.37 4.13 -18.86
N LYS A 305 10.89 5.19 -18.21
CA LYS A 305 10.95 6.54 -18.78
C LYS A 305 11.79 6.61 -20.06
N LYS A 306 12.85 5.82 -20.17
CA LYS A 306 13.66 5.71 -21.41
C LYS A 306 12.88 5.07 -22.57
N HIS A 307 11.96 4.15 -22.25
CA HIS A 307 11.30 3.28 -23.22
C HIS A 307 9.80 3.55 -23.38
N GLN A 308 9.24 4.54 -22.68
CA GLN A 308 7.81 4.83 -22.60
C GLN A 308 7.14 5.08 -23.96
N ASP A 309 7.89 5.55 -24.97
CA ASP A 309 7.35 5.85 -26.30
C ASP A 309 7.01 4.58 -27.11
N ALA A 310 7.57 3.42 -26.73
CA ALA A 310 7.39 2.15 -27.42
C ALA A 310 6.95 1.00 -26.49
N MET A 311 6.81 1.28 -25.18
CA MET A 311 6.52 0.29 -24.15
C MET A 311 5.42 0.81 -23.21
N THR A 312 4.39 0.00 -22.96
CA THR A 312 3.26 0.35 -22.09
C THR A 312 3.01 -0.74 -21.04
N PRO A 313 2.88 -0.43 -19.74
CA PRO A 313 2.55 -1.41 -18.71
C PRO A 313 1.14 -1.97 -18.92
N ALA A 314 1.03 -3.30 -18.88
CA ALA A 314 -0.18 -4.02 -19.27
C ALA A 314 -0.63 -5.04 -18.23
N GLY A 315 0.31 -5.71 -17.56
CA GLY A 315 0.04 -6.72 -16.55
C GLY A 315 0.87 -6.51 -15.29
N LEU A 316 0.34 -6.99 -14.17
CA LEU A 316 0.94 -6.88 -12.84
C LEU A 316 0.62 -8.14 -12.04
N ALA A 317 1.61 -8.72 -11.38
CA ALA A 317 1.45 -9.72 -10.34
C ALA A 317 2.56 -9.51 -9.30
N PHE A 318 2.32 -9.82 -8.04
CA PHE A 318 3.35 -9.67 -7.00
C PHE A 318 3.12 -10.62 -5.84
N PHE A 319 4.18 -10.93 -5.12
CA PHE A 319 4.14 -11.76 -3.92
C PHE A 319 5.00 -11.17 -2.80
N GLN A 320 4.77 -11.66 -1.59
CA GLN A 320 5.60 -11.36 -0.42
C GLN A 320 6.54 -12.52 -0.15
N CYS A 321 7.78 -12.22 0.18
CA CYS A 321 8.79 -13.22 0.47
C CYS A 321 9.46 -12.90 1.81
N ARG A 322 9.76 -13.93 2.59
CA ARG A 322 10.49 -13.83 3.86
C ARG A 322 11.73 -14.70 3.81
N TRP A 323 12.69 -14.43 4.68
CA TRP A 323 13.88 -15.26 4.84
C TRP A 323 13.53 -16.72 5.17
N ASP A 324 14.25 -17.65 4.55
CA ASP A 324 14.29 -19.08 4.87
C ASP A 324 15.74 -19.61 4.77
N ASP A 325 15.95 -20.89 5.06
CA ASP A 325 17.29 -21.49 5.06
C ASP A 325 17.95 -21.52 3.66
N SER A 326 17.17 -21.49 2.58
CA SER A 326 17.70 -21.50 1.20
C SER A 326 18.40 -20.19 0.83
N VAL A 327 18.04 -19.09 1.50
CA VAL A 327 18.68 -17.78 1.30
C VAL A 327 20.14 -17.79 1.72
N THR A 328 20.48 -18.50 2.81
CA THR A 328 21.87 -18.68 3.25
C THR A 328 22.72 -19.34 2.15
N GLN A 329 22.16 -20.34 1.47
CA GLN A 329 22.82 -20.99 0.33
C GLN A 329 23.05 -20.00 -0.82
N THR A 330 22.07 -19.15 -1.10
CA THR A 330 22.15 -18.13 -2.16
C THR A 330 23.26 -17.11 -1.88
N PHE A 331 23.38 -16.61 -0.65
CA PHE A 331 24.47 -15.67 -0.28
C PHE A 331 25.86 -16.31 -0.39
N HIS A 332 26.01 -17.54 0.07
CA HIS A 332 27.33 -18.21 0.12
C HIS A 332 27.75 -18.83 -1.20
N GLN A 333 26.84 -19.42 -1.97
CA GLN A 333 27.17 -20.15 -3.20
C GLN A 333 27.02 -19.30 -4.45
N LEU A 334 25.94 -18.50 -4.56
CA LEU A 334 25.68 -17.71 -5.75
C LEU A 334 26.38 -16.34 -5.68
N LEU A 335 26.20 -15.63 -4.56
CA LEU A 335 26.71 -14.27 -4.39
C LEU A 335 28.14 -14.19 -3.83
N ASP A 336 28.72 -15.32 -3.39
CA ASP A 336 30.04 -15.43 -2.74
C ASP A 336 30.28 -14.36 -1.66
N MET A 337 29.29 -14.18 -0.79
CA MET A 337 29.32 -13.18 0.27
C MET A 337 28.80 -13.72 1.60
N ARG A 338 29.06 -12.95 2.67
CA ARG A 338 28.53 -13.25 4.01
C ARG A 338 27.08 -12.80 4.09
N GLU A 339 26.25 -13.65 4.68
CA GLU A 339 24.84 -13.34 4.92
C GLU A 339 24.71 -12.18 5.94
N PRO A 340 24.07 -11.06 5.56
CA PRO A 340 23.77 -9.98 6.49
C PRO A 340 22.55 -10.36 7.36
N VAL A 341 22.63 -10.06 8.65
CA VAL A 341 21.56 -10.32 9.63
C VAL A 341 21.18 -9.00 10.30
N PHE A 342 19.90 -8.69 10.25
CA PHE A 342 19.31 -7.48 10.80
C PHE A 342 18.46 -7.81 12.02
N GLU A 343 18.32 -6.83 12.92
CA GLU A 343 17.46 -6.93 14.10
C GLU A 343 16.65 -5.65 14.25
N PHE A 344 15.38 -5.80 14.62
CA PHE A 344 14.52 -4.65 14.90
C PHE A 344 14.81 -4.07 16.29
N VAL A 345 15.64 -3.04 16.33
CA VAL A 345 15.96 -2.30 17.57
C VAL A 345 14.91 -1.21 17.81
N ARG A 346 14.22 -1.29 18.96
CA ARG A 346 13.26 -0.26 19.37
C ARG A 346 13.98 0.99 19.88
N PRO A 347 13.38 2.19 19.75
CA PRO A 347 13.91 3.38 20.39
C PRO A 347 14.08 3.17 21.90
N PRO A 348 15.17 3.68 22.50
CA PRO A 348 15.39 3.54 23.92
C PRO A 348 14.24 4.20 24.70
N PRO A 349 13.85 3.63 25.86
CA PRO A 349 12.78 4.19 26.66
C PRO A 349 13.12 5.62 27.10
N TYR A 350 12.15 6.52 27.00
CA TYR A 350 12.35 7.88 27.45
C TYR A 350 12.43 7.95 28.98
N HIS A 351 13.49 8.56 29.48
CA HIS A 351 13.64 8.92 30.88
C HIS A 351 13.83 10.44 31.01
N PRO A 352 13.05 11.14 31.86
CA PRO A 352 13.27 12.55 32.10
C PRO A 352 14.64 12.77 32.77
N LYS A 353 15.19 13.98 32.68
CA LYS A 353 16.48 14.30 33.31
C LYS A 353 16.47 13.94 34.80
N GLN A 354 17.49 13.19 35.24
CA GLN A 354 17.60 12.76 36.63
C GLN A 354 17.68 13.98 37.56
N LYS A 355 16.88 13.97 38.63
CA LYS A 355 16.90 15.00 39.67
C LYS A 355 17.65 14.48 40.88
N ARG A 356 18.51 15.33 41.47
CA ARG A 356 19.24 15.01 42.70
C ARG A 356 18.30 14.63 43.86
N PHE A 357 17.17 15.30 43.96
CA PHE A 357 16.13 15.03 44.96
C PHE A 357 14.82 14.67 44.27
N PRO A 358 14.57 13.38 44.00
CA PRO A 358 13.37 12.92 43.31
C PRO A 358 12.17 12.87 44.28
N HIS A 359 11.68 14.04 44.67
CA HIS A 359 10.59 14.20 45.63
C HIS A 359 9.34 13.39 45.20
N ARG A 360 8.81 12.56 46.13
CA ARG A 360 7.65 11.66 45.94
C ARG A 360 7.82 10.59 44.86
N GLN A 361 9.04 10.31 44.42
CA GLN A 361 9.31 9.16 43.56
C GLN A 361 9.56 7.89 44.38
N PRO A 362 9.22 6.71 43.85
CA PRO A 362 9.53 5.44 44.50
C PRO A 362 11.04 5.15 44.44
N LEU A 363 11.52 4.24 45.31
CA LEU A 363 12.94 3.86 45.37
C LEU A 363 13.50 3.37 44.03
N ARG A 364 12.69 2.61 43.27
CA ARG A 364 13.01 2.13 41.90
C ARG A 364 13.26 3.24 40.86
N TYR A 365 13.10 4.50 41.24
CA TYR A 365 13.52 5.64 40.43
C TYR A 365 15.01 5.62 40.12
N LEU A 366 15.85 5.21 41.09
CA LEU A 366 17.30 5.17 40.92
C LEU A 366 17.72 4.10 39.90
N ASP A 367 16.96 3.00 39.81
CA ASP A 367 17.23 1.90 38.88
C ASP A 367 17.04 2.32 37.41
N ARG A 368 16.21 3.34 37.13
CA ARG A 368 16.01 3.87 35.76
C ARG A 368 17.27 4.50 35.15
N TYR A 369 18.22 4.87 36.00
CA TYR A 369 19.48 5.52 35.61
C TYR A 369 20.69 4.67 36.02
N ARG A 370 20.47 3.39 36.36
CA ARG A 370 21.54 2.46 36.69
C ARG A 370 21.81 1.58 35.47
N ASP A 371 23.04 1.62 34.96
CA ASP A 371 23.42 0.84 33.77
C ASP A 371 23.67 -0.63 34.09
N SER A 372 24.34 -0.93 35.22
CA SER A 372 24.65 -2.30 35.66
C SER A 372 23.74 -2.76 36.79
N HIS A 373 23.45 -4.05 36.84
CA HIS A 373 22.75 -4.69 37.96
C HIS A 373 23.72 -5.25 39.02
N GLU A 374 25.03 -5.20 38.77
CA GLU A 374 26.07 -5.69 39.67
C GLU A 374 26.43 -4.64 40.75
N PRO A 375 26.84 -5.07 41.96
CA PRO A 375 27.28 -4.14 43.00
C PRO A 375 28.60 -3.47 42.62
N THR A 376 28.74 -2.20 42.98
CA THR A 376 29.96 -1.41 42.73
C THR A 376 30.63 -1.04 44.04
N TYR A 377 31.95 -1.25 44.13
CA TYR A 377 32.77 -1.00 45.32
C TYR A 377 33.75 0.17 45.16
N GLY A 378 33.81 0.83 43.99
CA GLY A 378 34.65 2.03 43.81
C GLY A 378 36.13 1.80 44.16
N ILE A 379 36.61 2.49 45.19
CA ILE A 379 38.02 2.47 45.65
C ILE A 379 38.30 1.46 46.78
N TYR A 380 37.29 0.72 47.22
CA TYR A 380 37.37 -0.19 48.37
C TYR A 380 38.12 -1.49 48.07
#